data_AF-A0A0P1BIN6-F1
#
_entry.id   AF-A0A0P1BIN6-F1
#
_cell.length_a   1.000
_cell.length_b   1.000
_cell.length_c   1.000
_cell.angle_alpha   90.00
_cell.angle_beta   90.00
_cell.angle_gamma   90.00
#
_symmetry.space_group_name_H-M   'P 1'
#
loop_
_entity.id
_entity.type
_entity.pdbx_description
1 polymer ?
#
loop_
_entity_poly.entity_id
_entity_poly.type
_entity_poly.pdbx_seq_one_letter_code
_entity_poly.pdbx_strand_id
1 'polypeptide(L)'
;MGSERPRQAEVQMCYKLLWANFISTLIHYSHNFFKAELYPPVFPFVSAFAYRLGIIIFWPPLTLGAYYGWLKFKQGRVHEALPYIVGHALLGATTPGHLFGGVHS
;
A
#
# COMPACT_ATOMS: atom_id res chain seq x y z
N MET A 1 5.09 -29.30 0.12
CA MET A 1 3.93 -29.09 -0.77
C MET A 1 4.35 -28.18 -1.90
N GLY A 2 4.46 -28.70 -3.12
CA GLY A 2 4.77 -27.89 -4.28
C GLY A 2 3.57 -27.02 -4.60
N SER A 3 3.68 -25.71 -4.40
CA SER A 3 2.67 -24.79 -4.90
C SER A 3 2.65 -24.91 -6.41
N GLU A 4 1.52 -25.35 -6.99
CA GLU A 4 1.32 -25.29 -8.42
C GLU A 4 1.55 -23.85 -8.91
N ARG A 5 2.14 -23.71 -10.10
CA ARG A 5 2.33 -22.38 -10.70
C ARG A 5 0.95 -21.80 -11.03
N PRO A 6 0.68 -20.52 -10.71
CA PRO A 6 -0.58 -19.91 -11.04
C PRO A 6 -0.82 -19.93 -12.54
N ARG A 7 -2.09 -20.04 -12.93
CA ARG A 7 -2.52 -19.91 -14.32
C ARG A 7 -2.19 -18.50 -14.81
N GLN A 8 -1.94 -18.36 -16.11
CA GLN A 8 -1.65 -17.04 -16.72
C GLN A 8 -2.77 -16.02 -16.42
N ALA A 9 -4.03 -16.45 -16.42
CA ALA A 9 -5.16 -15.60 -16.05
C ALA A 9 -5.07 -15.04 -14.61
N GLU A 10 -4.60 -15.85 -13.66
CA GLU A 10 -4.43 -15.45 -12.25
C GLU A 10 -3.28 -14.46 -12.09
N VAL A 11 -2.17 -14.69 -12.80
CA VAL A 11 -1.05 -13.74 -12.86
C VAL A 11 -1.49 -12.39 -13.42
N GLN A 12 -2.26 -12.38 -14.50
CA GLN A 12 -2.78 -11.16 -15.12
C GLN A 12 -3.77 -10.44 -14.19
N MET A 13 -4.65 -11.19 -13.52
CA MET A 13 -5.58 -10.61 -12.54
C MET A 13 -4.83 -9.98 -11.37
N CYS A 14 -3.85 -10.68 -10.79
CA CYS A 14 -3.00 -10.14 -9.73
C CYS A 14 -2.27 -8.86 -10.17
N TYR A 15 -1.75 -8.82 -11.40
CA TYR A 15 -1.10 -7.64 -11.94
C TYR A 15 -2.05 -6.44 -12.07
N LYS A 16 -3.26 -6.67 -12.59
CA LYS A 16 -4.30 -5.62 -12.71
C LYS A 16 -4.70 -5.07 -11.33
N LEU A 17 -4.91 -5.95 -10.36
CA LEU A 17 -5.24 -5.55 -8.98
C LEU A 17 -4.09 -4.76 -8.33
N LEU A 18 -2.85 -5.16 -8.56
CA LEU A 18 -1.68 -4.43 -8.08
C LEU A 18 -1.61 -3.03 -8.69
N TRP A 19 -1.87 -2.88 -9.99
CA TRP A 19 -1.93 -1.57 -10.63
C TRP A 19 -3.08 -0.70 -10.14
N ALA A 20 -4.26 -1.27 -9.95
CA ALA A 20 -5.39 -0.56 -9.37
C ALA A 20 -5.07 -0.06 -7.96
N ASN A 21 -4.44 -0.90 -7.12
CA ASN A 21 -3.99 -0.53 -5.78
C ASN A 21 -2.87 0.52 -5.81
N PHE A 22 -1.92 0.42 -6.75
CA PHE A 22 -0.89 1.43 -6.95
C PHE A 22 -1.51 2.80 -7.28
N ILE A 23 -2.43 2.86 -8.25
CA ILE A 23 -3.09 4.12 -8.63
C ILE A 23 -3.90 4.67 -7.46
N SER A 24 -4.66 3.81 -6.77
CA SER A 24 -5.45 4.19 -5.61
C SER A 24 -4.56 4.77 -4.50
N THR A 25 -3.49 4.07 -4.12
CA THR A 25 -2.55 4.52 -3.08
C THR A 25 -1.78 5.76 -3.51
N LEU A 26 -1.40 5.90 -4.79
CA LEU A 26 -0.75 7.10 -5.31
C LEU A 26 -1.65 8.33 -5.13
N ILE A 27 -2.92 8.26 -5.58
CA ILE A 27 -3.89 9.34 -5.41
C ILE A 27 -4.09 9.65 -3.94
N HIS A 28 -4.26 8.60 -3.13
CA HIS A 28 -4.50 8.70 -1.71
C HIS A 28 -3.34 9.39 -0.95
N TYR A 29 -2.11 8.92 -1.14
CA TYR A 29 -0.95 9.48 -0.48
C TYR A 29 -0.55 10.85 -1.05
N SER A 30 -0.83 11.13 -2.33
CA SER A 30 -0.68 12.48 -2.88
C SER A 30 -1.62 13.46 -2.18
N HIS A 31 -2.90 13.10 -2.03
CA HIS A 31 -3.87 13.92 -1.31
C HIS A 31 -3.43 14.18 0.14
N ASN A 32 -3.01 13.12 0.83
CA ASN A 32 -2.53 13.20 2.21
C ASN A 32 -1.27 14.05 2.36
N PHE A 33 -0.35 13.98 1.39
CA PHE A 33 0.88 14.76 1.38
C PHE A 33 0.61 16.26 1.34
N PHE A 34 -0.33 16.69 0.47
CA PHE A 34 -0.74 18.09 0.38
C PHE A 34 -1.56 18.54 1.59
N LYS A 35 -2.41 17.68 2.15
CA LYS A 35 -3.22 17.98 3.33
C LYS A 35 -2.52 17.70 4.67
N ALA A 36 -1.22 17.46 4.69
CA ALA A 36 -0.50 17.04 5.90
C ALA A 36 -0.69 17.99 7.11
N GLU A 37 -0.91 19.28 6.88
CA GLU A 37 -1.13 20.30 7.91
C GLU A 37 -2.51 20.21 8.59
N LEU A 38 -3.46 19.50 7.99
CA LEU A 38 -4.81 19.32 8.53
C LEU A 38 -4.93 18.07 9.41
N TYR A 39 -3.88 17.25 9.50
CA TYR A 39 -3.90 16.05 10.32
C TYR A 39 -3.43 16.34 11.75
N PRO A 40 -4.12 15.80 12.76
CA PRO A 40 -3.64 15.88 14.14
C PRO A 40 -2.30 15.15 14.26
N PRO A 41 -1.39 15.62 15.12
CA PRO A 41 -0.14 14.91 15.38
C PRO A 41 -0.44 13.56 16.03
N VAL A 42 0.04 12.48 15.42
CA VAL A 42 -0.11 11.11 15.93
C VAL A 42 1.26 10.47 15.92
N PHE A 43 1.71 9.91 17.04
CA PHE A 43 3.01 9.23 17.10
C PHE A 43 3.09 8.09 16.05
N PRO A 44 4.15 8.00 15.22
CA PRO A 44 5.39 8.78 15.24
C PRO A 44 5.38 10.08 14.41
N PHE A 45 4.31 10.37 13.67
CA PHE A 45 4.14 11.54 12.82
C PHE A 45 3.62 12.76 13.60
N VAL A 46 4.48 13.33 14.44
CA VAL A 46 4.16 14.47 15.33
C VAL A 46 4.09 15.84 14.62
N SER A 47 4.36 15.88 13.31
CA SER A 47 4.29 17.09 12.50
C SER A 47 3.95 16.79 11.04
N ALA A 48 3.44 17.79 10.32
CA ALA A 48 3.19 17.68 8.88
C ALA A 48 4.46 17.30 8.10
N PHE A 49 5.63 17.79 8.51
CA PHE A 49 6.91 17.42 7.92
C PHE A 49 7.25 15.94 8.16
N ALA A 50 7.11 15.46 9.40
CA ALA A 50 7.33 14.05 9.72
C ALA A 50 6.37 13.12 8.96
N TYR A 51 5.11 13.52 8.81
CA TYR A 51 4.11 12.78 8.05
C TYR A 51 4.46 12.69 6.56
N ARG A 52 4.83 13.82 5.94
CA ARG A 52 5.31 13.88 4.54
C ARG A 52 6.54 13.01 4.31
N LEU A 53 7.51 13.06 5.23
CA LEU A 53 8.68 12.16 5.21
C LEU A 53 8.26 10.69 5.32
N GLY A 54 7.31 10.37 6.19
CA GLY A 54 6.74 9.04 6.29
C GLY A 54 6.21 8.53 4.95
N ILE A 55 5.41 9.33 4.25
CA ILE A 55 4.91 8.98 2.91
C ILE A 55 6.07 8.72 1.95
N ILE A 56 7.03 9.65 1.84
CA ILE A 56 8.18 9.53 0.92
C ILE A 56 9.03 8.30 1.22
N ILE A 57 9.22 7.97 2.50
CA ILE A 57 10.08 6.87 2.93
C ILE A 57 9.36 5.52 2.81
N PHE A 58 8.10 5.42 3.22
CA PHE A 58 7.40 4.14 3.33
C PHE A 58 6.66 3.74 2.05
N TRP A 59 6.05 4.68 1.32
CA TRP A 59 5.22 4.33 0.17
C TRP A 59 6.01 3.70 -1.01
N PRO A 60 7.17 4.24 -1.43
CA PRO A 60 7.94 3.62 -2.52
C PRO A 60 8.42 2.18 -2.23
N PRO A 61 9.08 1.87 -1.10
CA PRO A 61 9.54 0.50 -0.85
C PRO A 61 8.39 -0.48 -0.66
N LEU A 62 7.24 -0.06 -0.12
CA LEU A 62 6.07 -0.94 -0.03
C LEU A 62 5.48 -1.24 -1.41
N THR A 63 5.46 -0.26 -2.31
CA THR A 63 5.06 -0.44 -3.71
C THR A 63 6.00 -1.38 -4.46
N LEU A 64 7.32 -1.17 -4.31
CA LEU A 64 8.34 -2.06 -4.88
C LEU A 64 8.25 -3.47 -4.29
N GLY A 65 7.96 -3.57 -2.99
CA GLY A 65 7.68 -4.82 -2.30
C GLY A 65 6.52 -5.56 -2.95
N ALA A 66 5.39 -4.90 -3.18
CA ALA A 66 4.23 -5.49 -3.85
C ALA A 66 4.59 -6.04 -5.24
N TYR A 67 5.36 -5.29 -6.02
CA TYR A 67 5.85 -5.74 -7.33
C TYR A 67 6.75 -6.98 -7.20
N TYR A 68 7.64 -7.01 -6.22
CA TYR A 68 8.44 -8.20 -5.89
C TYR A 68 7.55 -9.39 -5.49
N GLY A 69 6.50 -9.14 -4.72
CA GLY A 69 5.46 -10.13 -4.40
C GLY A 69 4.81 -10.71 -5.65
N TRP A 70 4.45 -9.87 -6.62
CA TRP A 70 3.92 -10.33 -7.91
C TRP A 70 4.93 -11.19 -8.69
N LEU A 71 6.22 -10.83 -8.69
CA LEU A 71 7.26 -11.66 -9.30
C LEU A 71 7.36 -13.04 -8.62
N LYS A 72 7.24 -13.10 -7.30
CA LYS A 72 7.19 -14.37 -6.53
C LYS A 72 5.94 -15.17 -6.84
N PHE A 73 4.79 -14.51 -6.92
CA PHE A 73 3.52 -15.13 -7.28
C PHE A 73 3.62 -15.80 -8.66
N LYS A 74 4.18 -15.10 -9.66
CA LYS A 74 4.47 -15.65 -11.00
C LYS A 74 5.32 -16.91 -10.99
N GLN A 75 6.25 -17.02 -10.03
CA GLN A 75 7.14 -18.18 -9.90
C GLN A 75 6.46 -19.37 -9.20
N GLY A 76 5.21 -19.24 -8.77
CA GLY A 76 4.53 -20.24 -7.91
C GLY A 76 4.94 -20.16 -6.45
N ARG A 77 5.60 -19.07 -6.01
CA ARG A 77 6.01 -18.89 -4.61
C ARG A 77 4.94 -18.11 -3.86
N VAL A 78 3.72 -18.65 -3.81
CA VAL A 78 2.53 -17.93 -3.31
C VAL A 78 2.69 -17.50 -1.85
N HIS A 79 3.15 -18.40 -0.97
CA HIS A 79 3.34 -18.08 0.45
C HIS A 79 4.36 -16.94 0.68
N GLU A 80 5.40 -16.87 -0.16
CA GLU A 80 6.38 -15.79 -0.09
C GLU A 80 5.86 -14.48 -0.69
N ALA A 81 4.92 -14.55 -1.65
CA ALA A 81 4.32 -13.39 -2.29
C ALA A 81 3.33 -12.65 -1.38
N LEU A 82 2.58 -13.42 -0.58
CA LEU A 82 1.50 -12.92 0.28
C LEU A 82 1.87 -11.71 1.15
N PRO A 83 2.93 -11.72 1.97
CA PRO A 83 3.22 -10.60 2.87
C PRO A 83 3.43 -9.28 2.10
N TYR A 84 4.05 -9.35 0.92
CA TYR A 84 4.30 -8.16 0.09
C TYR A 84 3.03 -7.61 -0.54
N ILE A 85 2.20 -8.48 -1.11
CA ILE A 85 0.96 -8.06 -1.80
C ILE A 85 -0.06 -7.57 -0.78
N VAL A 86 -0.25 -8.29 0.32
CA VAL A 86 -1.19 -7.92 1.39
C VAL A 86 -0.73 -6.66 2.10
N GLY A 87 0.56 -6.52 2.42
CA GLY A 87 1.08 -5.32 3.09
C GLY A 87 0.82 -4.05 2.29
N HIS A 88 0.98 -4.10 0.97
CA HIS A 88 0.67 -2.96 0.11
C HIS A 88 -0.83 -2.73 -0.09
N ALA A 89 -1.66 -3.77 -0.07
CA ALA A 89 -3.12 -3.61 -0.08
C ALA A 89 -3.63 -2.94 1.21
N LEU A 90 -3.06 -3.29 2.37
CA LEU A 90 -3.43 -2.71 3.66
C LEU A 90 -3.14 -1.20 3.73
N LEU A 91 -2.05 -0.72 3.12
CA LEU A 91 -1.77 0.72 2.98
C LEU A 91 -2.90 1.49 2.27
N GLY A 92 -3.58 0.87 1.31
CA GLY A 92 -4.74 1.46 0.63
C GLY A 92 -6.01 1.40 1.47
N ALA A 93 -6.09 0.46 2.42
CA ALA A 93 -7.26 0.22 3.26
C ALA A 93 -7.22 0.94 4.61
N THR A 94 -6.06 1.42 5.09
CA THR A 94 -5.93 2.07 6.41
C THR A 94 -6.58 3.44 6.55
N THR A 95 -7.25 3.96 5.53
CA THR A 95 -7.76 5.34 5.52
C THR A 95 -9.23 5.65 5.75
N PRO A 96 -10.13 4.69 6.02
CA PRO A 96 -11.37 5.02 6.73
C PRO A 96 -11.10 5.44 8.19
N GLY A 97 -10.09 4.85 8.85
CA GLY A 97 -9.83 5.07 10.29
C GLY A 97 -9.49 6.51 10.67
N HIS A 98 -8.84 7.27 9.79
CA HIS A 98 -8.55 8.69 10.02
C HIS A 98 -9.75 9.61 9.75
N LEU A 99 -10.70 9.21 8.88
CA LEU A 99 -11.89 9.99 8.59
C LEU A 99 -12.91 9.96 9.75
N PHE A 100 -12.93 8.89 10.54
CA PHE A 100 -13.78 8.78 11.73
C PHE A 100 -13.15 9.35 13.01
N GLY A 101 -11.90 9.84 12.94
CA GLY A 101 -11.10 10.26 14.10
C GLY A 101 -11.16 11.75 14.47
N GLY A 102 -11.90 12.59 13.75
CA GLY A 102 -12.17 13.97 14.20
C GLY A 102 -12.16 15.02 13.10
N VAL A 103 -13.31 15.21 12.46
CA VAL A 103 -13.72 16.53 12.01
C VAL A 103 -14.45 17.15 13.20
N HIS A 104 -13.72 17.80 14.11
CA HIS A 104 -14.35 18.74 15.02
C HIS A 104 -14.44 20.08 14.29
N SER A 105 -15.68 20.39 13.91
CA SER A 105 -16.22 21.72 13.61
C SER A 105 -15.76 22.80 14.58
#